data_AF-A0A1B1B381-F1
#
_entry.id   AF-A0A1B1B381-F1
#
_cell.length_a   1.000
_cell.length_b   1.000
_cell.length_c   1.000
_cell.angle_alpha   90.00
_cell.angle_beta   90.00
_cell.angle_gamma   90.00
#
_symmetry.space_group_name_H-M   'P 1'
#
loop_
_entity.id
_entity.type
_entity.pdbx_description
1 polymer ?
#
loop_
_entity_poly.entity_id
_entity_poly.type
_entity_poly.pdbx_seq_one_letter_code
_entity_poly.pdbx_strand_id
1 'polypeptide(L)'
;MSNALAIAHVSQALALLIESHLRPEIDMAVKVEPRKPPAEPPTDPTICVFLYQVTPDVSQRNNDLPTRAPDGTLVRRAAAALDLHYVISAYGDETELVGQRLIGSVVRTLHEIPILPKDVIELAGERPYLAGSNLAEAAQRVRFTPTVMDVDETSKLWGMLYQTPYALSVVYQASLVFIDGRETPLPAKPVERPEVRVLPFGAPGAPVPPRARPRADEPSGDTAGRDGAKTVTADEPTSGNAAKTVPAKAVAKTTAKAPARTRKASQPARTAKRAPRSARPAEEADSGSGTRAGGDEGAEN
;
A
#
# COMPACT_ATOMS: atom_id res chain seq x y z
N MET A 1 16.08 -1.08 -0.61
CA MET A 1 16.25 0.39 -0.55
C MET A 1 15.59 0.99 -1.79
N SER A 2 15.09 2.22 -1.76
CA SER A 2 14.46 2.84 -2.95
C SER A 2 15.05 4.23 -3.22
N ASN A 3 15.56 4.46 -4.43
CA ASN A 3 16.20 5.69 -4.86
C ASN A 3 15.20 6.65 -5.53
N ALA A 4 15.68 7.82 -5.97
CA ALA A 4 14.82 8.82 -6.63
C ALA A 4 14.17 8.31 -7.94
N LEU A 5 14.72 7.26 -8.57
CA LEU A 5 14.15 6.65 -9.77
C LEU A 5 12.90 5.80 -9.47
N ALA A 6 12.57 5.56 -8.19
CA ALA A 6 11.45 4.74 -7.78
C ALA A 6 10.12 5.19 -8.42
N ILE A 7 9.84 6.49 -8.51
CA ILE A 7 8.59 7.00 -9.11
C ILE A 7 8.49 6.59 -10.58
N ALA A 8 9.53 6.88 -11.38
CA ALA A 8 9.57 6.54 -12.79
C ALA A 8 9.49 5.01 -13.00
N HIS A 9 10.14 4.26 -12.12
CA HIS A 9 10.14 2.81 -12.15
C HIS A 9 8.74 2.23 -11.85
N VAL A 10 8.01 2.77 -10.87
CA VAL A 10 6.62 2.36 -10.58
C VAL A 10 5.71 2.64 -11.79
N SER A 11 5.82 3.83 -12.40
CA SER A 11 5.01 4.18 -13.58
C SER A 11 5.25 3.23 -14.75
N GLN A 12 6.53 2.91 -15.03
CA GLN A 12 6.89 1.97 -16.10
C GLN A 12 6.44 0.54 -15.78
N ALA A 13 6.59 0.11 -14.54
CA ALA A 13 6.18 -1.22 -14.10
C ALA A 13 4.65 -1.38 -14.14
N LEU A 14 3.88 -0.33 -13.82
CA LEU A 14 2.43 -0.31 -13.98
C LEU A 14 2.03 -0.45 -15.45
N ALA A 15 2.69 0.28 -16.36
CA ALA A 15 2.44 0.16 -17.80
C ALA A 15 2.71 -1.26 -18.31
N LEU A 16 3.83 -1.87 -17.91
CA LEU A 16 4.18 -3.24 -18.30
C LEU A 16 3.25 -4.29 -17.68
N LEU A 17 2.81 -4.09 -16.43
CA LEU A 17 1.84 -4.96 -15.78
C LEU A 17 0.53 -5.00 -16.57
N ILE A 18 0.05 -3.83 -17.00
CA ILE A 18 -1.14 -3.74 -17.83
C ILE A 18 -0.88 -4.42 -19.18
N GLU A 19 0.17 -4.03 -19.90
CA GLU A 19 0.51 -4.54 -21.24
C GLU A 19 0.58 -6.08 -21.29
N SER A 20 1.21 -6.69 -20.29
CA SER A 20 1.37 -8.15 -20.20
C SER A 20 0.06 -8.92 -19.94
N HIS A 21 -0.98 -8.26 -19.41
CA HIS A 21 -2.23 -8.90 -18.98
C HIS A 21 -3.46 -8.48 -19.80
N LEU A 22 -3.27 -7.84 -20.96
CA LEU A 22 -4.37 -7.51 -21.88
C LEU A 22 -4.89 -8.70 -22.69
N ARG A 23 -4.08 -9.75 -22.84
CA ARG A 23 -4.46 -10.99 -23.55
C ARG A 23 -5.18 -11.96 -22.60
N PRO A 24 -6.20 -12.71 -23.05
CA PRO A 24 -6.61 -12.97 -24.43
C PRO A 24 -7.80 -12.13 -24.95
N GLU A 25 -8.38 -11.24 -24.15
CA GLU A 25 -9.66 -10.57 -24.49
C GLU A 25 -9.56 -9.54 -25.61
N ILE A 26 -8.34 -9.08 -25.88
CA ILE A 26 -8.03 -8.07 -26.87
C ILE A 26 -7.03 -8.68 -27.84
N ASP A 27 -7.50 -9.06 -29.02
CA ASP A 27 -6.69 -9.60 -30.12
C ASP A 27 -6.02 -8.49 -30.96
N MET A 28 -5.90 -7.29 -30.37
CA MET A 28 -5.36 -6.10 -31.01
C MET A 28 -4.01 -5.75 -30.39
N ALA A 29 -3.11 -5.16 -31.18
CA ALA A 29 -1.89 -4.57 -30.66
C ALA A 29 -2.25 -3.30 -29.87
N VAL A 30 -2.28 -3.40 -28.55
CA VAL A 30 -2.54 -2.27 -27.66
C VAL A 30 -1.23 -1.64 -27.24
N LYS A 31 -1.12 -0.32 -27.40
CA LYS A 31 0.03 0.43 -26.91
C LYS A 31 -0.24 0.92 -25.49
N VAL A 32 0.65 0.64 -24.53
CA VAL A 32 0.56 1.17 -23.17
C VAL A 32 1.69 2.16 -22.92
N GLU A 33 1.36 3.41 -22.60
CA GLU A 33 2.36 4.46 -22.44
C GLU A 33 2.22 5.19 -21.10
N PRO A 34 3.27 5.26 -20.27
CA PRO A 34 3.29 6.05 -19.04
C PRO A 34 3.54 7.53 -19.35
N ARG A 35 2.62 8.17 -20.08
CA ARG A 35 2.73 9.56 -20.52
C ARG A 35 1.46 10.36 -20.22
N LYS A 36 1.56 11.68 -20.38
CA LYS A 36 0.38 12.55 -20.37
C LYS A 36 -0.60 12.14 -21.49
N PRO A 37 -1.92 12.23 -21.25
CA PRO A 37 -2.92 12.09 -22.29
C PRO A 37 -2.56 12.95 -23.51
N PRO A 38 -2.60 12.39 -24.73
CA PRO A 38 -2.31 13.14 -25.95
C PRO A 38 -3.45 14.12 -26.28
N ALA A 39 -3.10 15.30 -26.79
CA ALA A 39 -4.10 16.30 -27.19
C ALA A 39 -4.94 15.80 -28.38
N GLU A 40 -4.30 15.06 -29.29
CA GLU A 40 -4.98 14.37 -30.39
C GLU A 40 -5.22 12.90 -29.99
N PRO A 41 -6.48 12.46 -29.88
CA PRO A 41 -6.81 11.10 -29.48
C PRO A 41 -6.37 10.10 -30.56
N PRO A 42 -5.52 9.11 -30.23
CA PRO A 42 -5.14 8.07 -31.17
C PRO A 42 -6.36 7.25 -31.58
N THR A 43 -6.46 6.94 -32.87
CA THR A 43 -7.45 5.96 -33.37
C THR A 43 -7.04 4.54 -33.00
N ASP A 44 -5.73 4.28 -32.88
CA ASP A 44 -5.20 2.99 -32.49
C ASP A 44 -5.46 2.68 -31.00
N PRO A 45 -5.76 1.42 -30.64
CA PRO A 45 -5.97 1.01 -29.25
C PRO A 45 -4.79 1.39 -28.35
N THR A 46 -5.00 2.38 -27.48
CA THR A 46 -3.93 2.96 -26.65
C THR A 46 -4.41 3.16 -25.22
N ILE A 47 -3.59 2.76 -24.26
CA ILE A 47 -3.79 3.04 -22.83
C ILE A 47 -2.72 4.03 -22.38
N CYS A 48 -3.16 5.17 -21.82
CA CYS A 48 -2.25 6.16 -21.23
C CYS A 48 -2.31 6.05 -19.70
N VAL A 49 -1.15 5.88 -19.07
CA VAL A 49 -0.99 5.87 -17.61
C VAL A 49 -0.40 7.20 -17.18
N PHE A 50 -1.24 8.08 -16.61
CA PHE A 50 -0.85 9.44 -16.26
C PHE A 50 -0.77 9.63 -14.75
N LEU A 51 0.43 9.97 -14.24
CA LEU A 51 0.65 10.38 -12.86
C LEU A 51 0.26 11.85 -12.70
N TYR A 52 -0.90 12.13 -12.09
CA TYR A 52 -1.41 13.50 -11.96
C TYR A 52 -1.11 14.14 -10.61
N GLN A 53 -0.90 13.35 -9.55
CA GLN A 53 -0.65 13.87 -8.22
C GLN A 53 0.28 12.93 -7.43
N VAL A 54 1.16 13.54 -6.63
CA VAL A 54 2.02 12.85 -5.66
C VAL A 54 1.75 13.46 -4.29
N THR A 55 1.36 12.63 -3.32
CA THR A 55 1.09 13.07 -1.94
C THR A 55 1.92 12.27 -0.95
N PRO A 56 2.22 12.80 0.24
CA PRO A 56 2.81 12.01 1.31
C PRO A 56 1.81 10.97 1.84
N ASP A 57 2.29 9.75 2.09
CA ASP A 57 1.48 8.68 2.67
C ASP A 57 1.17 8.99 4.14
N VAL A 58 -0.11 9.17 4.46
CA VAL A 58 -0.58 9.55 5.80
C VAL A 58 -0.22 8.53 6.88
N SER A 59 -0.08 7.26 6.53
CA SER A 59 0.25 6.18 7.48
C SER A 59 1.74 6.16 7.83
N GLN A 60 2.59 6.55 6.88
CA GLN A 60 4.04 6.44 6.99
C GLN A 60 4.75 7.80 7.04
N ARG A 61 4.02 8.92 6.97
CA ARG A 61 4.58 10.30 6.96
C ARG A 61 5.42 10.64 8.18
N ASN A 62 5.16 10.04 9.34
CA ASN A 62 5.92 10.29 10.57
C ASN A 62 7.17 9.40 10.68
N ASN A 63 7.34 8.49 9.74
CA ASN A 63 8.45 7.55 9.68
C ASN A 63 9.54 8.08 8.73
N ASP A 64 9.69 9.39 8.60
CA ASP A 64 10.56 10.05 7.63
C ASP A 64 11.80 10.69 8.26
N LEU A 65 11.75 11.02 9.55
CA LEU A 65 12.80 11.77 10.21
C LEU A 65 14.11 10.96 10.34
N PRO A 66 15.26 11.55 9.93
CA PRO A 66 16.55 10.93 10.17
C PRO A 66 16.84 10.90 11.67
N THR A 67 17.20 9.73 12.20
CA THR A 67 17.64 9.59 13.59
C THR A 67 19.16 9.56 13.60
N ARG A 68 19.77 10.44 14.38
CA ARG A 68 21.21 10.47 14.60
C ARG A 68 21.53 10.09 16.04
N ALA A 69 22.63 9.38 16.22
CA ALA A 69 23.17 9.07 17.54
C ALA A 69 23.81 10.32 18.18
N PRO A 70 24.13 10.30 19.48
CA PRO A 70 24.76 11.43 20.17
C PRO A 70 26.09 11.87 19.57
N ASP A 71 26.79 10.98 18.86
CA ASP A 71 28.02 11.25 18.11
C ASP A 71 27.78 11.83 16.70
N GLY A 72 26.52 12.07 16.33
CA GLY A 72 26.12 12.58 15.02
C GLY A 72 26.01 11.51 13.92
N THR A 73 26.34 10.24 14.23
CA THR A 73 26.24 9.16 13.25
C THR A 73 24.78 8.88 12.88
N LEU A 74 24.52 8.61 11.61
CA LEU A 74 23.17 8.30 11.13
C LEU A 74 22.80 6.88 11.56
N VAL A 75 21.76 6.77 12.39
CA VAL A 75 21.20 5.48 12.85
C VAL A 75 20.05 5.04 11.95
N ARG A 76 19.26 6.01 11.47
CA ARG A 76 18.11 5.76 10.62
C ARG A 76 18.06 6.77 9.49
N ARG A 77 17.98 6.28 8.26
CA ARG A 77 17.91 7.15 7.07
C ARG A 77 16.56 7.85 6.99
N ALA A 78 16.57 9.06 6.43
CA ALA A 78 15.34 9.71 6.05
C ALA A 78 14.68 8.98 4.87
N ALA A 79 13.37 8.76 4.95
CA ALA A 79 12.61 8.08 3.91
C ALA A 79 11.29 8.82 3.69
N ALA A 80 11.08 9.36 2.50
CA ALA A 80 9.81 9.97 2.12
C ALA A 80 8.85 8.86 1.67
N ALA A 81 7.77 8.66 2.41
CA ALA A 81 6.69 7.76 2.01
C ALA A 81 5.67 8.52 1.15
N LEU A 82 5.41 8.02 -0.05
CA LEU A 82 4.57 8.68 -1.05
C LEU A 82 3.44 7.76 -1.52
N ASP A 83 2.32 8.41 -1.79
CA ASP A 83 1.19 7.89 -2.55
C ASP A 83 1.18 8.54 -3.94
N LEU A 84 1.21 7.71 -4.98
CA LEU A 84 1.19 8.15 -6.38
C LEU A 84 -0.22 7.96 -6.94
N HIS A 85 -0.80 9.01 -7.49
CA HIS A 85 -2.17 8.97 -8.01
C HIS A 85 -2.15 8.94 -9.54
N TYR A 86 -2.69 7.87 -10.11
CA TYR A 86 -2.71 7.62 -11.53
C TYR A 86 -4.13 7.74 -12.08
N VAL A 87 -4.23 8.35 -13.26
CA VAL A 87 -5.40 8.26 -14.13
C VAL A 87 -5.00 7.43 -15.33
N ILE A 88 -5.72 6.33 -15.54
CA ILE A 88 -5.51 5.42 -16.66
C ILE A 88 -6.63 5.68 -17.65
N SER A 89 -6.30 6.25 -18.81
CA SER A 89 -7.27 6.52 -19.89
C SER A 89 -7.09 5.56 -21.05
N ALA A 90 -8.20 5.18 -21.67
CA ALA A 90 -8.22 4.31 -22.84
C ALA A 90 -8.71 5.05 -24.09
N TYR A 91 -8.06 4.78 -25.21
CA TYR A 91 -8.34 5.31 -26.54
C TYR A 91 -8.51 4.15 -27.53
N GLY A 92 -9.32 4.37 -28.55
CA GLY A 92 -9.60 3.40 -29.61
C GLY A 92 -10.94 3.70 -30.28
N ASP A 93 -11.36 2.82 -31.18
CA ASP A 93 -12.64 2.96 -31.87
C ASP A 93 -13.83 2.88 -30.91
N GLU A 94 -14.66 3.93 -30.89
CA GLU A 94 -15.87 4.01 -30.08
C GLU A 94 -16.99 3.11 -30.59
N THR A 95 -17.05 2.86 -31.91
CA THR A 95 -18.10 2.03 -32.52
C THR A 95 -17.97 0.57 -32.10
N GLU A 96 -16.73 0.10 -31.94
CA GLU A 96 -16.38 -1.23 -31.45
C GLU A 96 -16.23 -1.30 -29.92
N LEU A 97 -16.49 -0.20 -29.21
CA LEU A 97 -16.39 -0.07 -27.76
C LEU A 97 -14.99 -0.44 -27.22
N VAL A 98 -13.93 -0.17 -28.01
CA VAL A 98 -12.55 -0.57 -27.67
C VAL A 98 -12.12 0.04 -26.34
N GLY A 99 -12.39 1.33 -26.13
CA GLY A 99 -12.06 2.01 -24.87
C GLY A 99 -12.69 1.35 -23.63
N GLN A 100 -13.95 0.92 -23.73
CA GLN A 100 -14.66 0.25 -22.62
C GLN A 100 -14.06 -1.14 -22.33
N ARG A 101 -13.74 -1.90 -23.39
CA ARG A 101 -13.10 -3.22 -23.27
C ARG A 101 -11.72 -3.12 -22.65
N LEU A 102 -10.92 -2.13 -23.07
CA LEU A 102 -9.59 -1.85 -22.51
C LEU A 102 -9.67 -1.55 -21.01
N ILE A 103 -10.57 -0.64 -20.60
CA ILE A 103 -10.76 -0.30 -19.18
C ILE A 103 -11.24 -1.51 -18.38
N GLY A 104 -12.16 -2.32 -18.93
CA GLY A 104 -12.59 -3.56 -18.29
C GLY A 104 -11.42 -4.51 -18.01
N SER A 105 -10.51 -4.69 -18.99
CA SER A 105 -9.31 -5.51 -18.81
C SER A 105 -8.36 -4.92 -17.77
N VAL A 106 -8.11 -3.60 -17.79
CA VAL A 106 -7.26 -2.92 -16.80
C VAL A 106 -7.80 -3.12 -15.39
N VAL A 107 -9.10 -2.91 -15.20
CA VAL A 107 -9.75 -3.07 -13.89
C VAL A 107 -9.60 -4.50 -13.39
N ARG A 108 -9.79 -5.50 -14.25
CA ARG A 108 -9.54 -6.90 -13.87
C ARG A 108 -8.08 -7.13 -13.48
N THR A 109 -7.13 -6.74 -14.32
CA THR A 109 -5.69 -6.95 -14.07
C THR A 109 -5.28 -6.38 -12.72
N LEU A 110 -5.67 -5.14 -12.43
CA LEU A 110 -5.31 -4.47 -11.17
C LEU A 110 -6.10 -5.00 -9.96
N HIS A 111 -7.26 -5.59 -10.18
CA HIS A 111 -8.02 -6.26 -9.12
C HIS A 111 -7.47 -7.67 -8.81
N GLU A 112 -6.96 -8.39 -9.81
CA GLU A 112 -6.33 -9.71 -9.64
C GLU A 112 -4.90 -9.59 -9.08
N ILE A 113 -4.15 -8.59 -9.53
CA ILE A 113 -2.75 -8.34 -9.15
C ILE A 113 -2.64 -6.93 -8.53
N PRO A 114 -3.22 -6.70 -7.32
CA PRO A 114 -3.18 -5.39 -6.68
C PRO A 114 -1.80 -5.05 -6.10
N ILE A 115 -0.91 -6.03 -5.96
CA ILE A 115 0.46 -5.82 -5.45
C ILE A 115 1.42 -5.95 -6.62
N LEU A 116 2.26 -4.92 -6.84
CA LEU A 116 3.21 -4.91 -7.93
C LEU A 116 4.24 -6.06 -7.75
N PRO A 117 4.28 -7.04 -8.67
CA PRO A 117 5.10 -8.21 -8.51
C PRO A 117 6.56 -7.90 -8.90
N LYS A 118 7.51 -8.67 -8.31
CA LYS A 118 8.94 -8.34 -8.35
C LYS A 118 9.54 -8.53 -9.75
N ASP A 119 9.11 -9.55 -10.46
CA ASP A 119 9.46 -9.85 -11.85
C ASP A 119 9.13 -8.69 -12.79
N VAL A 120 7.94 -8.09 -12.66
CA VAL A 120 7.55 -6.93 -13.47
C VAL A 120 8.40 -5.70 -13.14
N ILE A 121 8.80 -5.53 -11.88
CA ILE A 121 9.74 -4.47 -11.48
C ILE A 121 11.12 -4.73 -12.12
N GLU A 122 11.64 -5.95 -12.05
CA GLU A 122 12.94 -6.26 -12.65
C GLU A 122 12.94 -6.03 -14.17
N LEU A 123 11.89 -6.47 -14.86
CA LEU A 123 11.69 -6.25 -16.29
C LEU A 123 11.57 -4.75 -16.64
N ALA A 124 10.85 -3.97 -15.83
CA ALA A 124 10.74 -2.52 -16.02
C ALA A 124 12.11 -1.82 -15.91
N GLY A 125 12.98 -2.33 -15.02
CA GLY A 125 14.32 -1.81 -14.77
C GLY A 125 15.33 -2.03 -15.89
N GLU A 126 15.04 -2.90 -16.87
CA GLU A 126 15.91 -3.13 -18.03
C GLU A 126 16.00 -1.92 -18.97
N ARG A 127 15.06 -0.97 -18.85
CA ARG A 127 15.07 0.28 -19.63
C ARG A 127 16.31 1.11 -19.27
N PRO A 128 17.08 1.63 -20.26
CA PRO A 128 18.34 2.35 -20.00
C PRO A 128 18.21 3.55 -19.04
N TYR A 129 17.08 4.26 -19.10
CA TYR A 129 16.79 5.43 -18.26
C TYR A 129 16.36 5.07 -16.82
N LEU A 130 16.14 3.79 -16.52
CA LEU A 130 15.85 3.26 -15.18
C LEU A 130 17.04 2.46 -14.61
N ALA A 131 18.16 2.42 -15.33
CA ALA A 131 19.37 1.74 -14.88
C ALA A 131 19.80 2.25 -13.49
N GLY A 132 20.03 1.32 -12.56
CA GLY A 132 20.39 1.64 -11.18
C GLY A 132 19.21 1.92 -10.24
N SER A 133 17.96 1.73 -10.68
CA SER A 133 16.83 1.72 -9.75
C SER A 133 16.84 0.47 -8.86
N ASN A 134 16.64 0.65 -7.56
CA ASN A 134 16.66 -0.40 -6.54
C ASN A 134 15.25 -0.73 -5.98
N LEU A 135 14.19 -0.30 -6.66
CA LEU A 135 12.80 -0.55 -6.23
C LEU A 135 12.50 -2.03 -5.96
N ALA A 136 13.12 -2.97 -6.69
CA ALA A 136 12.94 -4.41 -6.48
C ALA A 136 13.38 -4.88 -5.08
N GLU A 137 14.34 -4.17 -4.46
CA GLU A 137 14.88 -4.40 -3.13
C GLU A 137 14.12 -3.62 -2.03
N ALA A 138 13.05 -2.92 -2.39
CA ALA A 138 12.20 -2.26 -1.40
C ALA A 138 11.57 -3.32 -0.48
N ALA A 139 11.67 -3.09 0.84
CA ALA A 139 11.08 -3.98 1.84
C ALA A 139 9.55 -4.04 1.72
N GLN A 140 8.94 -2.90 1.39
CA GLN A 140 7.51 -2.78 1.19
C GLN A 140 7.18 -2.84 -0.30
N ARG A 141 6.22 -3.68 -0.66
CA ARG A 141 5.70 -3.74 -2.04
C ARG A 141 4.65 -2.66 -2.27
N VAL A 142 4.68 -2.09 -3.47
CA VAL A 142 3.71 -1.09 -3.93
C VAL A 142 2.37 -1.77 -4.16
N ARG A 143 1.31 -1.16 -3.66
CA ARG A 143 -0.07 -1.65 -3.83
C ARG A 143 -0.89 -0.65 -4.62
N PHE A 144 -1.58 -1.12 -5.65
CA PHE A 144 -2.57 -0.38 -6.40
C PHE A 144 -3.95 -0.56 -5.78
N THR A 145 -4.62 0.55 -5.48
CA THR A 145 -5.97 0.58 -4.92
C THR A 145 -6.85 1.47 -5.81
N PRO A 146 -8.06 1.03 -6.19
CA PRO A 146 -8.96 1.88 -6.95
C PRO A 146 -9.39 3.08 -6.11
N THR A 147 -9.36 4.26 -6.70
CA THR A 147 -9.83 5.50 -6.07
C THR A 147 -11.06 5.98 -6.82
N VAL A 148 -12.15 6.24 -6.10
CA VAL A 148 -13.35 6.81 -6.69
C VAL A 148 -13.13 8.31 -6.86
N MET A 149 -13.39 8.83 -8.05
CA MET A 149 -13.36 10.25 -8.36
C MET A 149 -14.75 10.67 -8.82
N ASP A 150 -15.24 11.80 -8.31
CA ASP A 150 -16.56 12.31 -8.72
C ASP A 150 -16.48 12.90 -10.14
N VAL A 151 -17.63 13.09 -10.79
CA VAL A 151 -17.73 13.68 -12.12
C VAL A 151 -17.16 15.09 -12.13
N ASP A 152 -17.38 15.87 -11.07
CA ASP A 152 -16.83 17.24 -10.95
C ASP A 152 -15.31 17.25 -10.84
N GLU A 153 -14.74 16.34 -10.05
CA GLU A 153 -13.29 16.20 -9.87
C GLU A 153 -12.62 15.73 -11.16
N THR A 154 -13.25 14.76 -11.83
CA THR A 154 -12.82 14.24 -13.12
C THR A 154 -12.87 15.36 -14.17
N SER A 155 -13.95 16.14 -14.22
CA SER A 155 -14.09 17.27 -15.15
C SER A 155 -13.05 18.36 -14.92
N LYS A 156 -12.70 18.65 -13.65
CA LYS A 156 -11.61 19.59 -13.31
C LYS A 156 -10.24 19.06 -13.72
N LEU A 157 -9.98 17.77 -13.49
CA LEU A 157 -8.73 17.13 -13.88
C LEU A 157 -8.52 17.21 -15.39
N TRP A 158 -9.53 16.80 -16.18
CA TRP A 158 -9.48 16.89 -17.64
C TRP A 158 -9.48 18.33 -18.14
N GLY A 159 -10.17 19.26 -17.44
CA GLY A 159 -10.12 20.68 -17.74
C GLY A 159 -8.73 21.32 -17.54
N MET A 160 -7.91 20.80 -16.62
CA MET A 160 -6.52 21.22 -16.45
C MET A 160 -5.64 20.80 -17.63
N LEU A 161 -5.96 19.67 -18.28
CA LEU A 161 -5.29 19.19 -19.49
C LEU A 161 -5.81 19.96 -20.71
N TYR A 162 -5.41 21.22 -20.82
CA TYR A 162 -5.79 22.11 -21.93
C TYR A 162 -5.56 21.41 -23.28
N GLN A 163 -6.56 21.45 -24.16
CA GLN A 163 -6.62 20.80 -25.49
C GLN A 163 -6.79 19.27 -25.52
N THR A 164 -6.92 18.59 -24.38
CA THR A 164 -7.15 17.14 -24.38
C THR A 164 -8.64 16.82 -24.27
N PRO A 165 -9.25 16.12 -25.24
CA PRO A 165 -10.63 15.70 -25.11
C PRO A 165 -10.77 14.69 -23.96
N TYR A 166 -11.94 14.71 -23.31
CA TYR A 166 -12.26 13.73 -22.27
C TYR A 166 -12.19 12.31 -22.85
N ALA A 167 -11.50 11.41 -22.15
CA ALA A 167 -11.44 10.00 -22.47
C ALA A 167 -11.90 9.16 -21.29
N LEU A 168 -12.47 7.98 -21.59
CA LEU A 168 -12.87 7.03 -20.56
C LEU A 168 -11.66 6.64 -19.72
N SER A 169 -11.77 6.82 -18.41
CA SER A 169 -10.65 6.65 -17.50
C SER A 169 -11.04 6.05 -16.16
N VAL A 170 -10.07 5.43 -15.50
CA VAL A 170 -10.15 4.90 -14.14
C VAL A 170 -8.99 5.45 -13.31
N VAL A 171 -9.22 5.64 -12.02
CA VAL A 171 -8.24 6.25 -11.10
C VAL A 171 -7.73 5.19 -10.13
N TYR A 172 -6.42 5.12 -9.99
CA TYR A 172 -5.76 4.20 -9.06
C TYR A 172 -4.70 4.94 -8.24
N GLN A 173 -4.65 4.63 -6.96
CA GLN A 173 -3.60 5.07 -6.05
C GLN A 173 -2.58 3.95 -5.87
N ALA A 174 -1.30 4.26 -6.09
CA ALA A 174 -0.18 3.39 -5.75
C ALA A 174 0.42 3.85 -4.41
N SER A 175 0.23 3.04 -3.37
CA SER A 175 0.69 3.35 -2.01
C SER A 175 2.02 2.68 -1.68
N LEU A 176 2.67 3.20 -0.63
CA LEU A 176 3.90 2.67 -0.05
C LEU A 176 5.13 2.80 -0.94
N VAL A 177 5.21 3.90 -1.70
CA VAL A 177 6.41 4.24 -2.48
C VAL A 177 7.37 5.01 -1.59
N PHE A 178 8.45 4.37 -1.16
CA PHE A 178 9.48 5.02 -0.35
C PHE A 178 10.57 5.62 -1.25
N ILE A 179 11.06 6.81 -0.89
CA ILE A 179 12.28 7.39 -1.45
C ILE A 179 13.24 7.66 -0.31
N ASP A 180 14.37 6.97 -0.35
CA ASP A 180 15.36 7.04 0.70
C ASP A 180 16.43 8.12 0.45
N GLY A 181 16.94 8.72 1.52
CA GLY A 181 18.06 9.67 1.48
C GLY A 181 19.40 9.00 1.15
N ARG A 182 20.37 9.76 0.63
CA ARG A 182 21.65 9.21 0.12
C ARG A 182 22.58 8.62 1.20
N GLU A 183 22.50 9.11 2.42
CA GLU A 183 23.35 8.63 3.53
C GLU A 183 23.02 7.18 3.91
N THR A 184 24.07 6.38 4.14
CA THR A 184 23.93 5.00 4.60
C THR A 184 24.07 4.98 6.12
N PRO A 185 23.05 4.48 6.86
CA PRO A 185 23.14 4.37 8.30
C PRO A 185 24.24 3.41 8.74
N LEU A 186 24.94 3.75 9.83
CA LEU A 186 25.86 2.80 10.47
C LEU A 186 25.07 1.94 11.46
N PRO A 187 25.24 0.60 11.43
CA PRO A 187 24.59 -0.25 12.40
C PRO A 187 25.07 0.11 13.81
N ALA A 188 24.12 0.22 14.74
CA ALA A 188 24.45 0.45 16.15
C ALA A 188 25.34 -0.69 16.66
N LYS A 189 26.31 -0.36 17.52
CA LYS A 189 27.16 -1.37 18.15
C LYS A 189 26.28 -2.33 18.97
N PRO A 190 26.57 -3.64 18.97
CA PRO A 190 25.86 -4.59 19.81
C PRO A 190 25.92 -4.19 21.28
N VAL A 191 24.81 -4.36 22.00
CA VAL A 191 24.79 -4.15 23.45
C VAL A 191 25.56 -5.29 24.11
N GLU A 192 26.69 -4.96 24.74
CA GLU A 192 27.54 -5.97 25.38
C GLU A 192 26.94 -6.50 26.68
N ARG A 193 26.41 -5.61 27.54
CA ARG A 193 25.80 -5.96 28.83
C ARG A 193 24.68 -4.98 29.20
N PRO A 194 23.45 -5.47 29.48
CA PRO A 194 22.42 -4.65 30.08
C PRO A 194 22.66 -4.55 31.60
N GLU A 195 22.94 -3.35 32.12
CA GLU A 195 23.00 -3.09 33.56
C GLU A 195 21.75 -2.35 34.02
N VAL A 196 21.04 -2.91 35.00
CA VAL A 196 19.82 -2.33 35.56
C VAL A 196 20.04 -2.07 37.05
N ARG A 197 20.03 -0.79 37.45
CA ARG A 197 20.17 -0.36 38.83
C ARG A 197 18.83 0.13 39.37
N VAL A 198 18.34 -0.48 40.44
CA VAL A 198 17.12 -0.05 41.16
C VAL A 198 17.54 0.73 42.40
N LEU A 199 17.03 1.96 42.55
CA LEU A 199 17.25 2.80 43.73
C LEU A 199 15.91 3.24 44.31
N PRO A 200 15.72 3.18 45.64
CA PRO A 200 14.54 3.77 46.26
C PRO A 200 14.59 5.30 46.13
N PHE A 201 13.43 5.93 45.97
CA PHE A 201 13.33 7.39 45.99
C PHE A 201 13.93 7.95 47.29
N GLY A 202 14.82 8.94 47.17
CA GLY A 202 15.56 9.52 48.29
C GLY A 202 16.96 8.94 48.52
N ALA A 203 17.37 7.89 47.81
CA ALA A 203 18.76 7.44 47.82
C ALA A 203 19.68 8.41 47.06
N PRO A 204 20.96 8.57 47.45
CA PRO A 204 21.94 9.36 46.71
C PRO A 204 22.02 8.90 45.24
N GLY A 205 21.69 9.80 44.31
CA GLY A 205 21.66 9.52 42.87
C GLY A 205 20.35 8.96 42.32
N ALA A 206 19.28 8.83 43.13
CA ALA A 206 17.96 8.47 42.64
C ALA A 206 17.29 9.65 41.88
N PRO A 207 16.57 9.40 40.77
CA PRO A 207 15.77 10.44 40.12
C PRO A 207 14.72 11.00 41.09
N VAL A 208 14.64 12.32 41.20
CA VAL A 208 13.61 12.96 42.03
C VAL A 208 12.25 12.76 41.36
N PRO A 209 11.24 12.22 42.06
CA PRO A 209 9.92 12.05 41.48
C PRO A 209 9.33 13.43 41.12
N PRO A 210 8.66 13.57 39.95
CA PRO A 210 7.98 14.81 39.62
C PRO A 210 6.95 15.11 40.72
N ARG A 211 7.13 16.24 41.43
CA ARG A 211 6.23 16.67 42.51
C ARG A 211 4.81 16.67 41.94
N ALA A 212 3.91 15.89 42.55
CA ALA A 212 2.48 16.10 42.37
C ALA A 212 2.21 17.55 42.77
N ARG A 213 1.72 18.38 41.84
CA ARG A 213 1.30 19.74 42.17
C ARG A 213 0.26 19.62 43.29
N PRO A 214 0.42 20.32 44.42
CA PRO A 214 -0.64 20.34 45.42
C PRO A 214 -1.90 20.86 44.74
N ARG A 215 -2.97 20.07 44.84
CA ARG A 215 -4.31 20.48 44.43
C ARG A 215 -4.65 21.68 45.32
N ALA A 216 -4.71 22.87 44.72
CA ALA A 216 -5.21 24.04 45.42
C ALA A 216 -6.68 23.81 45.81
N ASP A 217 -7.06 24.45 46.91
CA ASP A 217 -8.37 24.52 47.55
C ASP A 217 -8.65 23.34 48.51
N GLU A 218 -8.71 23.54 49.83
CA GLU A 218 -9.64 24.42 50.56
C GLU A 218 -9.16 24.83 51.98
N PRO A 219 -9.83 25.80 52.66
CA PRO A 219 -9.20 26.78 53.54
C PRO A 219 -9.09 26.40 55.02
N SER A 220 -8.23 27.17 55.68
CA SER A 220 -7.91 27.19 57.11
C SER A 220 -9.13 27.10 58.04
N GLY A 221 -9.12 26.09 58.90
CA GLY A 221 -9.90 26.01 60.13
C GLY A 221 -8.98 26.11 61.34
N ASP A 222 -9.34 27.01 62.25
CA ASP A 222 -8.58 27.63 63.32
C ASP A 222 -8.33 26.74 64.57
N THR A 223 -7.43 27.24 65.42
CA THR A 223 -7.28 27.05 66.89
C THR A 223 -6.25 26.06 67.46
N ALA A 224 -5.15 26.68 67.92
CA ALA A 224 -4.65 26.69 69.31
C ALA A 224 -4.23 25.39 70.03
N GLY A 225 -2.97 25.39 70.47
CA GLY A 225 -2.70 25.39 71.92
C GLY A 225 -2.03 24.16 72.56
N ARG A 226 -0.70 24.24 72.61
CA ARG A 226 0.11 24.18 73.85
C ARG A 226 0.36 22.83 74.58
N ASP A 227 1.65 22.49 74.59
CA ASP A 227 2.50 21.87 75.62
C ASP A 227 2.02 20.66 76.42
N GLY A 228 2.88 19.63 76.46
CA GLY A 228 2.86 18.63 77.53
C GLY A 228 3.60 17.34 77.23
N ALA A 229 4.88 17.30 77.56
CA ALA A 229 5.70 16.09 77.56
C ALA A 229 5.18 15.02 78.55
N LYS A 230 5.17 13.74 78.14
CA LYS A 230 5.67 12.61 78.94
C LYS A 230 5.65 11.28 78.17
N THR A 231 6.86 10.85 77.85
CA THR A 231 7.46 9.53 78.05
C THR A 231 6.64 8.36 78.67
N VAL A 232 6.97 7.19 78.10
CA VAL A 232 7.05 5.81 78.62
C VAL A 232 5.84 4.86 78.47
N THR A 233 6.23 3.68 77.96
CA THR A 233 5.90 2.29 78.35
C THR A 233 4.85 1.53 77.56
N ALA A 234 5.37 0.47 76.93
CA ALA A 234 4.69 -0.76 76.58
C ALA A 234 4.03 -1.39 77.81
N ASP A 235 2.86 -2.00 77.63
CA ASP A 235 2.69 -3.45 77.75
C ASP A 235 1.26 -3.86 77.36
N GLU A 236 1.17 -4.91 76.54
CA GLU A 236 0.03 -5.81 76.39
C GLU A 236 -0.16 -6.66 77.69
N PRO A 237 -1.20 -7.50 77.89
CA PRO A 237 -2.20 -8.01 76.93
C PRO A 237 -3.65 -8.15 77.51
N THR A 238 -4.48 -8.81 76.71
CA THR A 238 -5.63 -9.69 77.03
C THR A 238 -7.07 -9.21 76.88
N SER A 239 -7.69 -9.83 75.87
CA SER A 239 -9.00 -10.52 75.89
C SER A 239 -10.29 -9.69 75.88
N GLY A 240 -11.10 -9.90 74.83
CA GLY A 240 -12.55 -9.82 74.99
C GLY A 240 -13.41 -9.33 73.82
N ASN A 241 -13.48 -10.13 72.75
CA ASN A 241 -14.72 -10.45 72.03
C ASN A 241 -15.40 -9.45 71.06
N ALA A 242 -15.95 -10.08 70.00
CA ALA A 242 -17.10 -9.71 69.17
C ALA A 242 -16.94 -8.81 67.91
N ALA A 243 -16.82 -9.52 66.78
CA ALA A 243 -17.69 -9.42 65.59
C ALA A 243 -17.71 -8.14 64.73
N LYS A 244 -17.18 -8.25 63.50
CA LYS A 244 -17.94 -8.13 62.22
C LYS A 244 -17.02 -8.33 60.97
N THR A 245 -17.16 -9.50 60.36
CA THR A 245 -17.43 -9.79 58.92
C THR A 245 -17.63 -8.57 57.99
N VAL A 246 -17.17 -8.44 56.73
CA VAL A 246 -16.75 -9.32 55.59
C VAL A 246 -15.89 -8.46 54.58
N PRO A 247 -15.50 -8.87 53.32
CA PRO A 247 -14.14 -9.27 52.98
C PRO A 247 -13.50 -8.54 51.76
N ALA A 248 -12.28 -9.00 51.46
CA ALA A 248 -11.45 -8.70 50.29
C ALA A 248 -12.13 -8.93 48.92
N LYS A 249 -11.80 -8.06 47.96
CA LYS A 249 -12.17 -8.19 46.55
C LYS A 249 -11.06 -8.93 45.80
N ALA A 250 -11.37 -10.18 45.46
CA ALA A 250 -10.56 -11.03 44.62
C ALA A 250 -10.71 -10.68 43.13
N VAL A 251 -9.66 -11.07 42.41
CA VAL A 251 -9.41 -11.05 40.97
C VAL A 251 -10.56 -11.69 40.18
N ALA A 252 -11.02 -11.00 39.12
CA ALA A 252 -11.86 -11.58 38.09
C ALA A 252 -11.15 -11.51 36.73
N LYS A 253 -10.70 -12.69 36.28
CA LYS A 253 -10.44 -13.05 34.88
C LYS A 253 -11.78 -13.06 34.15
N THR A 254 -11.89 -12.38 33.01
CA THR A 254 -12.97 -12.64 32.05
C THR A 254 -12.40 -12.97 30.68
N THR A 255 -12.81 -14.15 30.24
CA THR A 255 -12.52 -14.86 29.00
C THR A 255 -13.29 -14.28 27.82
N ALA A 256 -12.65 -14.38 26.66
CA ALA A 256 -13.17 -14.02 25.35
C ALA A 256 -14.48 -14.73 24.97
N LYS A 257 -15.37 -14.02 24.28
CA LYS A 257 -16.49 -14.59 23.53
C LYS A 257 -16.70 -13.80 22.24
N ALA A 258 -16.47 -14.46 21.11
CA ALA A 258 -16.86 -14.04 19.75
C ALA A 258 -17.82 -15.11 19.17
N PRO A 259 -18.54 -14.87 18.05
CA PRO A 259 -19.99 -14.69 18.09
C PRO A 259 -20.77 -15.79 17.36
N ALA A 260 -22.05 -15.94 17.71
CA ALA A 260 -23.01 -16.74 16.95
C ALA A 260 -23.83 -15.83 16.00
N ARG A 261 -23.73 -16.07 14.70
CA ARG A 261 -24.64 -15.52 13.68
C ARG A 261 -25.06 -16.64 12.73
N THR A 262 -26.27 -17.13 12.92
CA THR A 262 -27.01 -17.99 12.01
C THR A 262 -27.57 -17.15 10.86
N ARG A 263 -27.18 -17.46 9.62
CA ARG A 263 -27.93 -17.06 8.41
C ARG A 263 -27.98 -18.22 7.41
N LYS A 264 -29.21 -18.67 7.19
CA LYS A 264 -29.80 -19.40 6.05
C LYS A 264 -28.96 -19.37 4.77
N ALA A 265 -28.60 -20.55 4.28
CA ALA A 265 -28.21 -20.79 2.89
C ALA A 265 -29.38 -21.51 2.18
N SER A 266 -29.95 -20.87 1.16
CA SER A 266 -30.86 -21.47 0.20
C SER A 266 -30.16 -21.46 -1.16
N GLN A 267 -29.64 -22.61 -1.57
CA GLN A 267 -29.21 -22.86 -2.95
C GLN A 267 -30.42 -23.22 -3.80
N PRO A 268 -30.54 -22.72 -5.04
CA PRO A 268 -31.29 -23.40 -6.08
C PRO A 268 -30.35 -24.29 -6.90
N ALA A 269 -30.69 -25.57 -6.95
CA ALA A 269 -30.16 -26.52 -7.90
C ALA A 269 -30.55 -26.11 -9.33
N ARG A 270 -29.59 -26.07 -10.25
CA ARG A 270 -29.87 -26.14 -11.69
C ARG A 270 -29.13 -27.32 -12.30
N THR A 271 -29.96 -28.23 -12.76
CA THR A 271 -29.75 -29.34 -13.66
C THR A 271 -29.23 -28.87 -15.02
N ALA A 272 -28.23 -29.56 -15.58
CA ALA A 272 -27.97 -29.55 -17.02
C ALA A 272 -27.44 -30.90 -17.48
N LYS A 273 -28.09 -31.41 -18.52
CA LYS A 273 -27.99 -32.74 -19.11
C LYS A 273 -26.75 -32.89 -20.00
N ARG A 274 -26.23 -34.12 -20.03
CA ARG A 274 -25.48 -34.81 -21.11
C ARG A 274 -26.24 -34.66 -22.44
N ALA A 275 -25.66 -34.30 -23.59
CA ALA A 275 -24.80 -35.05 -24.56
C ALA A 275 -25.16 -34.54 -25.99
N PRO A 276 -24.60 -35.00 -27.13
CA PRO A 276 -23.20 -35.29 -27.53
C PRO A 276 -22.78 -34.73 -28.94
N ARG A 277 -21.49 -34.87 -29.27
CA ARG A 277 -20.83 -35.17 -30.59
C ARG A 277 -21.41 -34.64 -31.93
N SER A 278 -20.55 -33.94 -32.69
CA SER A 278 -20.31 -34.11 -34.15
C SER A 278 -18.80 -33.88 -34.37
N ALA A 279 -17.96 -34.80 -34.86
CA ALA A 279 -17.90 -35.53 -36.13
C ALA A 279 -17.85 -34.64 -37.39
N ARG A 280 -16.61 -34.31 -37.80
CA ARG A 280 -16.12 -34.19 -39.21
C ARG A 280 -16.57 -35.43 -40.05
N PRO A 281 -16.46 -35.50 -41.40
CA PRO A 281 -15.52 -34.80 -42.30
C PRO A 281 -16.10 -34.40 -43.69
N ALA A 282 -15.31 -33.74 -44.54
CA ALA A 282 -15.15 -34.05 -45.98
C ALA A 282 -14.27 -32.97 -46.64
N GLU A 283 -13.06 -33.36 -47.00
CA GLU A 283 -12.14 -32.64 -47.88
C GLU A 283 -11.84 -33.62 -49.01
N GLU A 284 -12.28 -33.32 -50.23
CA GLU A 284 -11.94 -34.08 -51.43
C GLU A 284 -12.16 -33.24 -52.71
N ALA A 285 -11.38 -33.56 -53.73
CA ALA A 285 -11.25 -33.03 -55.11
C ALA A 285 -10.36 -31.78 -55.24
N ASP A 286 -9.10 -31.88 -55.67
CA ASP A 286 -8.46 -32.52 -56.85
C ASP A 286 -8.67 -31.77 -58.18
N SER A 287 -7.58 -31.72 -58.95
CA SER A 287 -7.38 -31.24 -60.33
C SER A 287 -7.41 -29.73 -60.55
N GLY A 288 -6.52 -29.10 -61.30
CA GLY A 288 -5.41 -29.56 -62.12
C GLY A 288 -4.98 -28.46 -63.10
N SER A 289 -3.81 -28.64 -63.68
CA SER A 289 -3.28 -28.07 -64.94
C SER A 289 -2.04 -27.20 -64.78
N GLY A 290 -0.91 -27.85 -65.04
CA GLY A 290 0.25 -27.18 -65.59
C GLY A 290 -0.01 -26.86 -67.07
N THR A 291 0.54 -25.73 -67.52
CA THR A 291 0.83 -25.48 -68.94
C THR A 291 2.20 -24.81 -69.02
N ARG A 292 2.99 -25.31 -69.98
CA ARG A 292 4.37 -24.98 -70.32
C ARG A 292 4.48 -23.69 -71.15
N ALA A 293 5.74 -23.21 -71.23
CA ALA A 293 6.37 -22.42 -72.28
C ALA A 293 6.02 -20.92 -72.30
N GLY A 294 6.94 -19.97 -72.51
CA GLY A 294 8.35 -19.98 -72.87
C GLY A 294 8.77 -18.52 -73.21
N GLY A 295 10.07 -18.27 -73.38
CA GLY A 295 10.64 -16.99 -73.86
C GLY A 295 11.14 -16.11 -72.71
N ASP A 296 12.44 -15.99 -72.42
CA ASP A 296 13.58 -15.47 -73.21
C ASP A 296 13.78 -13.95 -73.05
N GLU A 297 15.05 -13.60 -72.86
CA GLU A 297 15.74 -12.30 -72.90
C GLU A 297 15.45 -11.19 -71.87
N GLY A 298 16.54 -10.70 -71.25
CA GLY A 298 16.59 -9.41 -70.57
C GLY A 298 17.58 -9.30 -69.40
N ALA A 299 18.87 -9.57 -69.65
CA ALA A 299 19.93 -9.23 -68.71
C ALA A 299 20.28 -7.73 -68.81
N GLU A 300 20.15 -7.00 -67.70
CA GLU A 300 20.92 -5.80 -67.42
C GLU A 300 21.71 -6.02 -66.12
N ASN A 301 23.03 -5.84 -66.23
CA ASN A 301 24.10 -5.85 -65.23
C ASN A 301 24.55 -7.18 -64.60
#